data_AF-A0A919I185-F1
#
_entry.id   AF-A0A919I185-F1
#
_cell.length_a   1.000
_cell.length_b   1.000
_cell.length_c   1.000
_cell.angle_alpha   90.00
_cell.angle_beta   90.00
_cell.angle_gamma   90.00
#
_symmetry.space_group_name_H-M   'P 1'
#
loop_
_entity.id
_entity.type
_entity.pdbx_description
1 polymer ?
#
loop_
_entity_poly.entity_id
_entity_poly.type
_entity_poly.pdbx_seq_one_letter_code
_entity_poly.pdbx_strand_id
1 'polypeptide(L)'
;MENNMSANAESQTPQQPGSKKGKRKGALLLLTLLFIIIAVAYGIYWFLVLRHYEETDDAYVAGNQVQIMAQVAGSVTKVWADNTDYVQKGDPLVTLDRTDAQQAFEKAKTQLAASVRQTRQQMINSKQLQANIDVKKTALARRRLT
;
A
#
# COMPACT_ATOMS: atom_id res chain seq x y z
N MET A 1 63.97 50.10 92.21
CA MET A 1 62.59 50.65 92.27
C MET A 1 62.09 50.64 90.82
N GLU A 2 61.75 49.50 90.24
CA GLU A 2 60.53 48.72 90.52
C GLU A 2 59.27 49.59 90.35
N ASN A 3 58.60 49.48 89.19
CA ASN A 3 57.33 48.74 89.18
C ASN A 3 56.89 48.35 87.76
N ASN A 4 56.51 47.08 87.64
CA ASN A 4 55.77 46.46 86.55
C ASN A 4 54.30 46.94 86.53
N MET A 5 53.63 46.71 85.39
CA MET A 5 52.54 45.73 85.25
C MET A 5 51.36 46.24 84.40
N SER A 6 50.96 45.39 83.46
CA SER A 6 49.57 45.11 83.03
C SER A 6 48.91 45.97 81.95
N ALA A 7 48.69 45.30 80.81
CA ALA A 7 47.37 44.92 80.30
C ALA A 7 46.97 45.44 78.91
N ASN A 8 46.80 44.43 78.04
CA ASN A 8 45.70 44.24 77.09
C ASN A 8 45.82 44.75 75.64
N ALA A 9 46.04 43.76 74.77
CA ALA A 9 45.19 43.35 73.65
C ALA A 9 44.85 44.32 72.52
N GLU A 10 45.13 43.79 71.32
CA GLU A 10 44.35 43.93 70.09
C GLU A 10 44.43 45.24 69.32
N SER A 11 45.09 45.17 68.15
CA SER A 11 44.33 45.32 66.89
C SER A 11 45.16 44.79 65.71
N GLN A 12 44.78 43.59 65.26
CA GLN A 12 45.02 43.20 63.87
C GLN A 12 44.46 44.30 62.96
N THR A 13 45.28 44.84 62.06
CA THR A 13 44.78 45.69 60.98
C THR A 13 44.08 44.81 59.95
N PRO A 14 42.77 44.99 59.68
CA PRO A 14 42.08 44.23 58.64
C PRO A 14 42.43 44.76 57.25
N GLN A 15 42.81 43.82 56.37
CA GLN A 15 42.48 43.69 54.95
C GLN A 15 42.18 44.95 54.12
N GLN A 16 42.75 45.01 52.90
CA GLN A 16 41.96 45.45 51.73
C GLN A 16 42.19 44.57 50.48
N PRO A 17 41.12 43.97 49.91
CA PRO A 17 41.17 43.31 48.61
C PRO A 17 41.10 44.33 47.46
N GLY A 18 42.03 44.19 46.52
CA GLY A 18 42.16 45.06 45.34
C GLY A 18 40.89 45.11 44.46
N SER A 19 40.42 46.32 44.21
CA SER A 19 39.18 46.67 43.53
C SER A 19 39.23 46.47 42.01
N LYS A 20 39.11 45.23 41.51
CA LYS A 20 38.84 44.96 40.07
C LYS A 20 37.36 45.14 39.68
N LYS A 21 36.63 46.11 40.27
CA LYS A 21 35.19 46.32 40.03
C LYS A 21 34.88 47.00 38.69
N GLY A 22 35.78 47.81 38.12
CA GLY A 22 35.54 48.55 36.86
C GLY A 22 35.60 47.69 35.59
N LYS A 23 36.65 46.85 35.46
CA LYS A 23 36.83 45.97 34.28
C LYS A 23 35.75 44.88 34.18
N ARG A 24 35.26 44.40 35.32
CA ARG A 24 34.16 43.41 35.38
C ARG A 24 32.84 43.98 34.86
N LYS A 25 32.51 45.23 35.16
CA LYS A 25 31.29 45.88 34.66
C LYS A 25 31.32 46.10 33.15
N GLY A 26 32.46 46.50 32.59
CA GLY A 26 32.64 46.63 31.14
C GLY A 26 32.55 45.30 30.39
N ALA A 27 33.20 44.26 30.93
CA ALA A 27 33.11 42.91 30.37
C ALA A 27 31.68 42.34 30.43
N LEU A 28 30.96 42.61 31.53
CA LEU A 28 29.54 42.23 31.66
C LEU A 28 28.65 42.97 30.66
N LEU A 29 28.87 44.27 30.43
CA LEU A 29 28.14 45.03 29.42
C LEU A 29 28.37 44.49 28.01
N LEU A 30 29.62 44.18 27.65
CA LEU A 30 29.95 43.64 26.34
C LEU A 30 29.33 42.24 26.14
N LEU A 31 29.35 41.40 27.17
CA LEU A 31 28.69 40.10 27.17
C LEU A 31 27.17 40.24 26.98
N THR A 32 26.53 41.19 27.68
CA THR A 32 25.09 41.43 27.53
C THR A 32 24.73 41.91 26.12
N LEU A 33 25.55 42.79 25.53
CA LEU A 33 25.35 43.25 24.16
C LEU A 33 25.49 42.11 23.15
N LEU A 34 26.50 41.25 23.32
CA LEU A 34 26.69 40.07 22.47
C LEU A 34 25.48 39.14 22.55
N PHE A 35 24.96 38.90 23.76
CA PHE A 35 23.79 38.04 23.96
C PHE A 35 22.53 38.63 23.30
N ILE A 36 22.35 39.95 23.37
CA ILE A 36 21.26 40.66 22.69
C ILE A 36 21.39 40.48 21.17
N ILE A 37 22.59 40.63 20.60
CA ILE A 37 22.80 40.46 19.16
C ILE A 37 22.49 39.03 18.72
N ILE A 38 22.93 38.02 19.47
CA ILE A 38 22.64 36.61 19.17
C ILE A 38 21.13 36.34 19.26
N ALA A 39 20.46 36.87 20.29
CA ALA A 39 19.01 36.71 20.44
C ALA A 39 18.23 37.36 19.29
N VAL A 40 18.64 38.55 18.83
CA VAL A 40 18.03 39.22 17.68
C VAL A 40 18.29 38.43 16.39
N ALA A 41 19.52 37.97 16.15
CA ALA A 41 19.87 37.17 14.98
C ALA A 41 19.08 35.85 14.93
N TYR A 42 18.96 35.16 16.08
CA TYR A 42 18.15 33.96 16.20
C TYR A 42 16.66 34.25 15.99
N GLY A 43 16.14 35.34 16.54
CA GLY A 43 14.75 35.78 16.33
C GLY A 43 14.45 36.06 14.86
N ILE A 44 15.37 36.73 14.15
CA ILE A 44 15.24 36.97 12.71
C ILE A 44 15.27 35.65 11.93
N TYR A 45 16.20 34.75 12.24
CA TYR A 45 16.29 33.43 11.60
C TYR A 45 15.02 32.59 11.84
N TRP A 46 14.50 32.61 13.07
CA TRP A 46 13.27 31.90 13.41
C TRP A 46 12.06 32.48 12.67
N PHE A 47 11.94 33.81 12.62
CA PHE A 47 10.83 34.49 11.96
C PHE A 47 10.82 34.30 10.44
N LEU A 48 12.00 34.33 9.81
CA LEU A 48 12.13 34.21 8.35
C LEU A 48 12.11 32.76 7.89
N VAL A 49 12.76 31.84 8.61
CA VAL A 49 12.98 30.46 8.16
C VAL A 49 12.09 29.48 8.92
N LEU A 50 12.35 29.28 10.22
CA LEU A 50 11.74 28.16 10.98
C LEU A 50 10.22 28.21 11.06
N ARG A 51 9.62 29.40 11.03
CA ARG A 51 8.16 29.56 11.03
C ARG A 51 7.46 28.85 9.85
N HIS A 52 8.15 28.65 8.72
CA HIS A 52 7.53 28.14 7.50
C HIS A 52 7.75 26.64 7.28
N TYR A 53 8.48 25.96 8.18
CA TYR A 53 8.75 24.53 8.08
C TYR A 53 7.98 23.80 9.18
N GLU A 54 6.86 23.21 8.80
CA GLU A 54 6.11 22.28 9.62
C GLU A 54 6.54 20.87 9.19
N GLU A 55 7.35 20.19 10.00
CA GLU A 55 7.60 18.76 9.80
C GLU A 55 6.47 17.98 10.47
N THR A 56 5.72 17.23 9.67
CA THR A 56 4.63 16.39 10.14
C THR A 56 4.87 14.96 9.66
N ASP A 57 4.87 14.04 10.62
CA ASP A 57 4.99 12.60 10.35
C ASP A 57 3.65 11.97 9.95
N ASP A 58 2.53 12.70 10.12
CA ASP A 58 1.16 12.24 9.88
C ASP A 58 0.71 12.52 8.44
N ALA A 59 1.55 12.17 7.47
CA ALA A 59 1.23 12.28 6.06
C ALA A 59 0.51 11.00 5.57
N TYR A 60 -0.83 10.99 5.61
CA TYR A 60 -1.62 9.93 5.01
C TYR A 60 -1.77 10.13 3.50
N VAL A 61 -1.45 9.10 2.73
CA VAL A 61 -1.67 9.09 1.27
C VAL A 61 -3.11 8.66 0.98
N ALA A 62 -3.87 9.53 0.30
CA ALA A 62 -5.18 9.16 -0.22
C ALA A 62 -5.00 8.30 -1.47
N GLY A 63 -5.68 7.16 -1.52
CA GLY A 63 -5.69 6.25 -2.67
C GLY A 63 -7.08 5.64 -2.87
N ASN A 64 -7.39 5.30 -4.12
CA ASN A 64 -8.61 4.55 -4.42
C ASN A 64 -8.42 3.09 -4.03
N GLN A 65 -9.14 2.63 -3.01
CA GLN A 65 -9.16 1.23 -2.62
C GLN A 65 -10.38 0.54 -3.24
N VAL A 66 -10.14 -0.49 -4.05
CA VAL A 66 -11.19 -1.31 -4.64
C VAL A 66 -11.00 -2.76 -4.25
N GLN A 67 -12.09 -3.42 -3.87
CA GLN A 67 -12.06 -4.84 -3.55
C GLN A 67 -12.17 -5.66 -4.83
N ILE A 68 -11.26 -6.62 -5.01
CA ILE A 68 -11.26 -7.55 -6.15
C ILE A 68 -11.82 -8.88 -5.68
N MET A 69 -12.77 -9.44 -6.44
CA MET A 69 -13.44 -10.70 -6.12
C MET A 69 -13.42 -11.63 -7.34
N ALA A 70 -13.32 -12.94 -7.09
CA ALA A 70 -13.49 -13.94 -8.13
C ALA A 70 -14.96 -14.01 -8.57
N GLN A 71 -15.20 -14.13 -9.88
CA GLN A 71 -16.55 -14.28 -10.43
C GLN A 71 -17.12 -15.69 -10.22
N VAL A 72 -16.25 -16.67 -9.99
CA VAL A 72 -16.61 -18.08 -9.75
C VAL A 72 -16.08 -18.53 -8.41
N ALA A 73 -16.85 -19.35 -7.71
CA ALA A 73 -16.40 -19.99 -6.48
C ALA A 73 -15.39 -21.11 -6.82
N GLY A 74 -14.37 -21.25 -5.99
CA GLY A 74 -13.35 -22.28 -6.14
C GLY A 74 -12.33 -22.25 -5.00
N SER A 75 -11.59 -23.34 -4.84
CA SER A 75 -10.51 -23.41 -3.85
C SER A 75 -9.28 -22.65 -4.34
N VAL A 76 -8.60 -21.93 -3.46
CA VAL A 76 -7.35 -21.21 -3.78
C VAL A 76 -6.19 -22.21 -3.82
N THR A 77 -5.46 -22.24 -4.93
CA THR A 77 -4.26 -23.07 -5.10
C THR A 77 -2.98 -22.27 -4.90
N LYS A 78 -2.99 -20.98 -5.26
CA LYS A 78 -1.82 -20.10 -5.13
C LYS A 78 -2.22 -18.63 -5.01
N VAL A 79 -1.51 -17.91 -4.17
CA VAL A 79 -1.53 -16.44 -4.07
C VAL A 79 -0.22 -15.93 -4.67
N TRP A 80 -0.31 -14.92 -5.54
CA TRP A 80 0.83 -14.41 -6.32
C TRP A 80 1.32 -13.03 -5.89
N ALA A 81 0.51 -12.30 -5.13
CA ALA A 81 0.81 -10.96 -4.65
C ALA A 81 0.48 -10.86 -3.16
N ASP A 82 1.37 -10.23 -2.41
CA ASP A 82 1.20 -9.93 -1.00
C ASP A 82 0.77 -8.46 -0.78
N ASN A 83 0.57 -8.10 0.48
CA ASN A 83 0.20 -6.73 0.82
C ASN A 83 1.31 -5.76 0.37
N THR A 84 0.91 -4.59 -0.15
CA THR A 84 1.79 -3.53 -0.67
C THR A 84 2.57 -3.86 -1.95
N ASP A 85 2.37 -5.04 -2.54
CA ASP A 85 3.02 -5.37 -3.81
C ASP A 85 2.46 -4.55 -4.97
N TYR A 86 3.34 -4.13 -5.87
CA TYR A 86 2.97 -3.42 -7.09
C TYR A 86 2.56 -4.41 -8.19
N VAL A 87 1.31 -4.32 -8.65
CA VAL A 87 0.74 -5.20 -9.67
C VAL A 87 0.21 -4.41 -10.86
N GLN A 88 0.33 -4.97 -12.05
CA GLN A 88 -0.18 -4.36 -13.28
C GLN A 88 -1.52 -4.97 -13.69
N LYS A 89 -2.21 -4.29 -14.61
CA LYS A 89 -3.48 -4.79 -15.15
C LYS A 89 -3.25 -6.10 -15.89
N GLY A 90 -3.96 -7.14 -15.46
CA GLY A 90 -3.91 -8.47 -16.07
C GLY A 90 -3.04 -9.46 -15.30
N ASP A 91 -2.30 -8.99 -14.30
CA ASP A 91 -1.50 -9.87 -13.47
C ASP A 91 -2.40 -10.78 -12.62
N PRO A 92 -2.09 -12.09 -12.53
CA PRO A 92 -2.83 -13.00 -11.69
C PRO A 92 -2.55 -12.67 -10.22
N LEU A 93 -3.58 -12.34 -9.45
CA LEU A 93 -3.44 -12.13 -8.00
C LEU A 93 -3.59 -13.43 -7.22
N VAL A 94 -4.58 -14.24 -7.60
CA VAL A 94 -4.91 -15.52 -6.98
C VAL A 94 -5.29 -16.52 -8.05
N THR A 95 -4.83 -17.76 -7.92
CA THR A 95 -5.20 -18.87 -8.79
C THR A 95 -6.15 -19.81 -8.07
N LEU A 96 -7.28 -20.09 -8.70
CA LEU A 96 -8.26 -21.07 -8.22
C LEU A 96 -8.03 -22.42 -8.89
N ASP A 97 -8.40 -23.49 -8.19
CA ASP A 97 -8.42 -24.84 -8.76
C ASP A 97 -9.39 -24.90 -9.96
N ARG A 98 -8.90 -25.45 -11.07
CA ARG A 98 -9.63 -25.55 -12.34
C ARG A 98 -10.26 -26.91 -12.56
N THR A 99 -10.04 -27.88 -11.67
CA THR A 99 -10.44 -29.28 -11.86
C THR A 99 -11.92 -29.43 -12.17
N ASP A 100 -12.79 -28.82 -11.36
CA ASP A 100 -14.25 -28.89 -11.56
C ASP A 100 -14.69 -28.20 -12.85
N ALA A 101 -14.12 -27.03 -13.13
CA ALA A 101 -14.40 -26.29 -14.37
C ALA A 101 -13.97 -27.08 -15.61
N GLN A 102 -12.82 -27.76 -15.55
CA GLN A 102 -12.33 -28.60 -16.64
C GLN A 102 -13.23 -29.82 -16.85
N GLN A 103 -13.66 -30.49 -15.78
CA GLN A 103 -14.59 -31.61 -15.88
C GLN A 103 -15.93 -31.18 -16.48
N ALA A 104 -16.48 -30.04 -16.03
CA ALA A 104 -17.71 -29.49 -16.59
C ALA A 104 -17.56 -29.15 -18.08
N PHE A 105 -16.42 -28.58 -18.48
CA PHE A 105 -16.11 -28.28 -19.87
C PHE A 105 -16.03 -29.55 -20.73
N GLU A 106 -15.30 -30.58 -20.29
CA GLU A 106 -15.18 -31.84 -21.03
C GLU A 106 -16.53 -32.58 -21.14
N LYS A 107 -17.36 -32.52 -20.08
CA LYS A 107 -18.72 -33.05 -20.12
C LYS A 107 -19.57 -32.34 -21.17
N ALA A 108 -19.55 -31.00 -21.19
CA ALA A 108 -20.30 -30.21 -22.18
C ALA A 108 -19.83 -30.49 -23.61
N LYS A 109 -18.52 -30.64 -23.82
CA LYS A 109 -17.93 -31.00 -25.12
C LYS A 109 -18.35 -32.39 -25.58
N THR A 110 -18.37 -33.36 -24.68
CA THR A 110 -18.83 -34.73 -24.97
C THR A 110 -20.32 -34.75 -25.31
N GLN A 111 -21.13 -33.99 -24.58
CA GLN A 111 -22.56 -33.85 -24.83
C GLN A 111 -22.82 -33.23 -26.21
N LEU A 112 -22.07 -32.19 -26.59
CA LEU A 112 -22.13 -31.61 -27.93
C LEU A 112 -21.81 -32.65 -29.00
N ALA A 113 -20.74 -33.44 -28.83
CA ALA A 113 -20.38 -34.49 -29.78
C ALA A 113 -21.47 -35.57 -29.90
N ALA A 114 -22.09 -35.96 -28.80
CA ALA A 114 -23.21 -36.90 -28.80
C ALA A 114 -24.42 -36.34 -29.56
N SER A 115 -24.79 -35.08 -29.32
CA SER A 115 -25.88 -34.41 -30.03
C SER A 115 -25.62 -34.33 -31.54
N VAL A 116 -24.40 -33.96 -31.96
CA VAL A 116 -24.03 -33.93 -33.38
C VAL A 116 -24.15 -35.32 -34.02
N ARG A 117 -23.68 -36.37 -33.34
CA ARG A 117 -23.83 -37.75 -33.81
C ARG A 117 -25.30 -38.14 -33.94
N GLN A 118 -26.13 -37.79 -32.97
CA GLN A 118 -27.55 -38.09 -32.98
C GLN A 118 -28.27 -37.36 -34.13
N THR A 119 -28.00 -36.07 -34.35
CA THR A 119 -28.56 -35.33 -35.48
C THR A 119 -28.13 -35.94 -36.82
N ARG A 120 -26.85 -36.34 -36.94
CA ARG A 120 -26.39 -37.04 -38.15
C ARG A 120 -27.12 -38.37 -38.36
N GLN A 121 -27.33 -39.15 -37.30
CA GLN A 121 -28.08 -40.41 -37.40
C GLN A 121 -29.53 -40.17 -37.81
N GLN A 122 -30.19 -39.16 -37.24
CA GLN A 122 -31.56 -38.79 -37.61
C GLN A 122 -31.65 -38.38 -39.09
N MET A 123 -30.69 -37.58 -39.58
CA MET A 123 -30.64 -37.21 -41.01
C MET A 123 -30.47 -38.43 -41.93
N ILE A 124 -29.62 -39.38 -41.55
CA ILE A 124 -29.44 -40.63 -42.32
C ILE A 124 -30.76 -41.42 -42.33
N ASN A 125 -31.43 -41.56 -41.19
CA ASN A 125 -32.70 -42.26 -41.08
C ASN A 125 -33.80 -41.58 -41.92
N SER A 126 -33.88 -40.25 -41.90
CA SER A 126 -34.82 -39.48 -42.73
C SER A 126 -34.58 -39.69 -44.23
N LYS A 127 -33.31 -39.69 -44.67
CA LYS A 127 -32.96 -39.97 -46.07
C LYS A 127 -33.36 -41.39 -46.48
N GLN A 128 -33.12 -42.37 -45.62
CA GLN A 128 -33.54 -43.75 -45.86
C GLN A 128 -35.06 -43.88 -45.97
N LEU A 129 -35.82 -43.19 -45.12
CA LEU A 129 -37.27 -43.21 -45.17
C LEU A 129 -37.81 -42.56 -46.47
N GLN A 130 -37.22 -41.45 -46.91
CA GLN A 130 -37.56 -40.81 -48.19
C GLN A 130 -37.30 -41.73 -49.38
N ALA A 131 -36.13 -42.38 -49.44
CA ALA A 131 -35.83 -43.35 -50.49
C ALA A 131 -36.86 -44.50 -50.55
N ASN A 132 -37.31 -45.01 -49.40
CA ASN A 132 -38.36 -46.03 -49.33
C ASN A 132 -39.72 -45.51 -49.84
N ILE A 133 -40.05 -44.25 -49.57
CA ILE A 133 -41.28 -43.62 -50.09
C ILE A 133 -41.23 -43.53 -51.62
N ASP A 134 -40.09 -43.15 -52.19
CA ASP A 134 -39.92 -43.02 -53.64
C ASP A 134 -40.00 -44.39 -54.36
N VAL A 135 -39.38 -45.43 -53.79
CA VAL A 135 -39.54 -46.81 -54.29
C VAL A 135 -41.01 -47.25 -54.25
N LYS A 136 -41.74 -46.95 -53.16
CA LYS A 136 -43.18 -47.27 -53.09
C LYS A 136 -44.01 -46.50 -54.11
N LYS A 137 -43.73 -45.21 -54.33
CA LYS A 137 -44.43 -44.40 -55.34
C LYS A 137 -44.22 -44.94 -56.75
N THR A 138 -42.98 -45.30 -57.11
CA THR A 138 -42.68 -45.88 -58.43
C THR A 138 -43.38 -47.23 -58.65
N ALA A 139 -43.46 -48.07 -57.62
CA ALA A 139 -44.22 -49.33 -57.67
C ALA A 139 -45.72 -49.09 -57.90
N LEU A 140 -46.31 -48.11 -57.20
CA LEU A 140 -47.71 -47.72 -57.40
C LEU A 140 -47.96 -47.15 -58.80
N ALA A 141 -47.03 -46.34 -59.33
CA ALA A 141 -47.13 -45.79 -60.67
C ALA A 141 -47.09 -46.89 -61.74
N ARG A 142 -46.20 -47.89 -61.61
CA ARG A 142 -46.17 -49.06 -62.50
C ARG A 142 -47.48 -49.83 -62.50
N ARG A 143 -48.05 -50.10 -61.31
CA ARG A 143 -49.31 -50.85 -61.18
C ARG A 143 -50.52 -50.12 -61.79
N ARG A 144 -50.48 -48.79 -61.93
CA ARG A 144 -51.54 -48.01 -62.58
C ARG A 144 -51.45 -48.01 -64.12
N LEU A 145 -50.32 -48.40 -64.69
CA LEU A 145 -50.07 -48.38 -66.14
C LEU A 145 -50.30 -49.73 -66.82
N THR A 146 -50.49 -50.80 -66.03
CA THR A 146 -50.87 -52.16 -66.46
C THR A 146 -52.33 -52.40 -66.14
#